data_AF-A0A933CCW8-F1
#
_entry.id   AF-A0A933CCW8-F1
#
_cell.length_a   1.000
_cell.length_b   1.000
_cell.length_c   1.000
_cell.angle_alpha   90.00
_cell.angle_beta   90.00
_cell.angle_gamma   90.00
#
_symmetry.space_group_name_H-M   'P 1'
#
loop_
_entity.id
_entity.type
_entity.pdbx_description
1 polymer ?
#
loop_
_entity_poly.entity_id
_entity_poly.type
_entity_poly.pdbx_seq_one_letter_code
_entity_poly.pdbx_strand_id
1 'polypeptide(L)'
;MAIMTREALRRALVSARPETPAPEGFRPCAVLVPILGGGEEPRLLFMERAAQPLDPHSGQISFPGGRREEGDADAAATASRETEEELGLPARVVEVLGRLEETLTPTGYCITPVVGWIERLPALRPDAREVAGVFDVPLARLADASCRFPRGEHRIGGRAFEVFEYRAAGRVIWGATARIVATLLALA
;
A
#
# COMPACT_ATOMS: atom_id res chain seq x y z
N MET A 1 -9.50 -18.57 -9.94
CA MET A 1 -9.14 -17.17 -9.68
C MET A 1 -8.30 -16.71 -10.86
N ALA A 2 -8.67 -15.64 -11.56
CA ALA A 2 -7.89 -15.16 -12.68
C ALA A 2 -6.50 -14.71 -12.18
N ILE A 3 -5.44 -15.02 -12.92
CA ILE A 3 -4.09 -14.53 -12.58
C ILE A 3 -4.11 -13.02 -12.78
N MET A 4 -3.80 -12.26 -11.73
CA MET A 4 -3.76 -10.81 -11.80
C MET A 4 -2.54 -10.36 -12.62
N THR A 5 -2.74 -10.11 -13.92
CA THR A 5 -1.67 -9.68 -14.83
C THR A 5 -1.48 -8.17 -14.81
N ARG A 6 -0.28 -7.72 -15.20
CA ARG A 6 0.03 -6.30 -15.38
C ARG A 6 -0.97 -5.59 -16.28
N GLU A 7 -1.32 -6.19 -17.42
CA GLU A 7 -2.25 -5.59 -18.38
C GLU A 7 -3.70 -5.57 -17.86
N ALA A 8 -4.12 -6.54 -17.05
CA ALA A 8 -5.43 -6.52 -16.41
C ALA A 8 -5.51 -5.39 -15.37
N LEU A 9 -4.49 -5.27 -14.52
CA LEU A 9 -4.38 -4.17 -13.56
C LEU A 9 -4.39 -2.81 -14.23
N ARG A 10 -3.59 -2.62 -15.29
CA ARG A 10 -3.55 -1.35 -16.03
C ARG A 10 -4.91 -0.95 -16.62
N ARG A 11 -5.76 -1.92 -16.99
CA ARG A 11 -7.13 -1.64 -17.48
C ARG A 11 -8.13 -1.33 -16.36
N ALA A 12 -7.98 -1.99 -15.21
CA ALA A 12 -8.92 -1.86 -14.09
C ALA A 12 -8.63 -0.65 -13.20
N LEU A 13 -7.36 -0.24 -13.11
CA LEU A 13 -6.96 0.92 -12.34
C LEU A 13 -7.48 2.20 -12.97
N VAL A 14 -7.84 3.15 -12.12
CA VAL A 14 -8.24 4.48 -12.57
C VAL A 14 -7.02 5.12 -13.25
N SER A 15 -7.08 5.24 -14.58
CA SER A 15 -6.10 6.04 -15.33
C SER A 15 -6.13 7.45 -14.76
N ALA A 16 -4.95 8.00 -14.42
CA ALA A 16 -4.69 9.31 -13.82
C ALA A 16 -5.81 10.36 -13.98
N ARG A 17 -6.92 10.21 -13.23
CA ARG A 17 -7.87 11.30 -13.03
C ARG A 17 -7.13 12.35 -12.22
N PRO A 18 -7.37 13.66 -12.47
CA PRO A 18 -6.80 14.71 -11.65
C PRO A 18 -7.02 14.38 -10.18
N GLU A 19 -5.96 14.57 -9.39
CA GLU A 19 -6.01 14.30 -7.96
C GLU A 19 -7.19 15.06 -7.36
N THR A 20 -8.01 14.33 -6.61
CA THR A 20 -9.07 15.00 -5.86
C THR A 20 -8.39 15.58 -4.63
N PRO A 21 -8.61 16.86 -4.29
CA PRO A 21 -8.10 17.41 -3.05
C PRO A 21 -8.51 16.52 -1.89
N ALA A 22 -7.61 16.31 -0.93
CA ALA A 22 -7.94 15.59 0.28
C ALA A 22 -9.18 16.24 0.92
N PRO A 23 -10.14 15.44 1.44
CA PRO A 23 -11.30 15.99 2.13
C PRO A 23 -10.88 16.94 3.26
N GLU A 24 -11.73 17.93 3.56
CA GLU A 24 -11.47 18.87 4.64
C GLU A 24 -11.17 18.14 5.96
N GLY A 25 -10.11 18.58 6.65
CA GLY A 25 -9.64 17.94 7.90
C GLY A 25 -8.72 16.73 7.70
N PHE A 26 -8.44 16.30 6.46
CA PHE A 26 -7.50 15.23 6.17
C PHE A 26 -6.21 15.75 5.52
N ARG A 27 -5.07 15.22 5.97
CA ARG A 27 -3.76 15.49 5.38
C ARG A 27 -3.49 14.53 4.22
N PRO A 28 -3.03 15.01 3.06
CA PRO A 28 -2.71 14.15 1.92
C PRO A 28 -1.47 13.29 2.22
N CYS A 29 -1.56 12.01 1.84
CA CYS A 29 -0.47 11.03 1.90
C CYS A 29 -0.53 10.14 0.66
N ALA A 30 0.59 9.54 0.30
CA ALA A 30 0.62 8.53 -0.75
C ALA A 30 1.47 7.34 -0.33
N VAL A 31 1.06 6.15 -0.76
CA VAL A 31 1.81 4.92 -0.57
C VAL A 31 2.01 4.23 -1.90
N LEU A 32 3.16 3.58 -2.08
CA LEU A 32 3.36 2.67 -3.19
C LEU A 32 2.76 1.31 -2.82
N VAL A 33 1.96 0.74 -3.71
CA VAL A 33 1.49 -0.66 -3.66
C VAL A 33 2.35 -1.46 -4.64
N PRO A 34 3.56 -1.90 -4.22
CA PRO A 34 4.52 -2.57 -5.09
C PRO A 34 4.11 -4.02 -5.37
N ILE A 35 3.93 -4.33 -6.65
CA ILE A 35 3.67 -5.67 -7.17
C ILE A 35 4.95 -6.20 -7.82
N LEU A 36 5.52 -7.25 -7.24
CA LEU A 36 6.64 -8.00 -7.82
C LEU A 36 6.08 -8.92 -8.90
N GLY A 37 6.41 -8.62 -10.15
CA GLY A 37 5.75 -9.17 -11.32
C GLY A 37 6.54 -10.18 -12.14
N GLY A 38 7.88 -10.14 -12.09
CA GLY A 38 8.73 -11.01 -12.92
C GLY A 38 8.99 -12.40 -12.35
N GLY A 39 8.28 -12.81 -11.30
CA GLY A 39 8.32 -14.16 -10.74
C GLY A 39 7.28 -15.10 -11.36
N GLU A 40 7.16 -16.32 -10.83
CA GLU A 40 6.13 -17.29 -11.27
C GLU A 40 4.70 -16.81 -10.98
N GLU A 41 4.52 -16.08 -9.88
CA GLU A 41 3.26 -15.48 -9.47
C GLU A 41 3.48 -14.04 -8.98
N PRO A 42 2.50 -13.14 -9.12
CA PRO A 42 2.64 -11.77 -8.68
C PRO A 42 2.48 -11.66 -7.16
N ARG A 43 3.30 -10.82 -6.53
CA ARG A 43 3.44 -10.74 -5.06
C ARG A 43 3.41 -9.30 -4.59
N LEU A 44 2.78 -9.02 -3.46
CA LEU A 44 2.81 -7.69 -2.85
C LEU A 44 3.98 -7.59 -1.89
N LEU A 45 4.81 -6.55 -2.06
CA LEU A 45 5.88 -6.22 -1.14
C LEU A 45 5.34 -5.29 -0.02
N PHE A 46 5.74 -5.59 1.20
CA PHE A 46 5.37 -4.86 2.41
C PHE A 46 6.61 -4.55 3.23
N MET A 47 6.48 -3.56 4.10
CA MET A 47 7.46 -3.28 5.14
C MET A 47 6.83 -3.38 6.53
N GLU A 48 7.68 -3.68 7.50
CA GLU A 48 7.39 -3.62 8.92
C GLU A 48 8.01 -2.33 9.46
N ARG A 49 7.17 -1.42 9.96
CA ARG A 49 7.63 -0.14 10.50
C ARG A 49 8.52 -0.37 11.73
N ALA A 50 9.64 0.34 11.79
CA ALA A 50 10.53 0.31 12.94
C ALA A 50 9.79 0.70 14.23
N ALA A 51 10.22 0.11 15.34
CA ALA A 51 9.60 0.40 16.62
C ALA A 51 10.09 1.75 17.16
N GLN A 52 9.19 2.73 17.25
CA GLN A 52 9.50 4.07 17.74
C GLN A 52 8.65 4.40 18.97
N PRO A 53 9.26 4.82 20.09
CA PRO A 53 8.49 5.28 21.25
C PRO A 53 7.55 6.42 20.84
N LEU A 54 6.27 6.32 21.20
CA LEU A 54 5.21 7.30 20.91
C LEU A 54 4.67 7.30 19.46
N ASP A 55 5.15 6.45 18.55
CA ASP A 55 4.51 6.25 17.23
C ASP A 55 3.33 5.27 17.36
N PRO A 56 2.07 5.69 17.14
CA PRO A 56 0.91 4.80 17.17
C PRO A 56 0.94 3.70 16.08
N HIS A 57 1.82 3.83 15.09
CA HIS A 57 2.00 2.88 13.99
C HIS A 57 3.27 2.03 14.10
N SER A 58 4.01 2.16 15.20
CA SER A 58 5.20 1.38 15.50
C SER A 58 4.96 -0.13 15.37
N GLY A 59 5.78 -0.83 14.60
CA GLY A 59 5.70 -2.29 14.38
C GLY A 59 4.54 -2.75 13.48
N GLN A 60 3.76 -1.83 12.91
CA GLN A 60 2.67 -2.19 12.00
C GLN A 60 3.20 -2.53 10.61
N ILE A 61 2.44 -3.37 9.90
CA ILE A 61 2.71 -3.67 8.50
C ILE A 61 2.06 -2.61 7.61
N SER A 62 2.88 -2.02 6.76
CA SER A 62 2.45 -1.00 5.81
C SER A 62 3.09 -1.21 4.44
N PHE A 63 2.48 -0.54 3.48
CA PHE A 63 3.16 -0.17 2.24
C PHE A 63 4.16 0.96 2.51
N PRO A 64 5.26 1.06 1.73
CA PRO A 64 6.15 2.22 1.80
C PRO A 64 5.44 3.48 1.31
N GLY A 65 5.74 4.62 1.94
CA GLY A 65 5.05 5.87 1.68
C GLY A 65 4.83 6.75 2.90
N GLY A 66 4.41 7.98 2.64
CA GLY A 66 4.31 9.00 3.67
C GLY A 66 3.49 10.21 3.26
N ARG A 67 3.80 11.34 3.91
CA ARG A 67 3.07 12.59 3.71
C ARG A 67 3.50 13.25 2.41
N ARG A 68 2.56 13.93 1.76
CA ARG A 68 2.90 14.81 0.64
C ARG A 68 3.68 16.03 1.15
N GLU A 69 4.77 16.34 0.48
CA GLU A 69 5.57 17.55 0.69
C GLU A 69 5.34 18.58 -0.42
N GLU A 70 5.73 19.83 -0.18
CA GLU A 70 5.55 20.95 -1.13
C GLU A 70 6.28 20.70 -2.46
N GLY A 71 7.37 19.93 -2.45
CA GLY A 71 8.12 19.56 -3.65
C GLY A 71 7.50 18.41 -4.47
N ASP A 72 6.50 17.71 -3.94
CA ASP A 72 5.91 16.56 -4.62
C ASP A 72 4.91 17.01 -5.69
N ALA A 73 5.22 16.72 -6.95
CA ALA A 73 4.37 17.07 -8.10
C ALA A 73 2.98 16.42 -8.02
N ASP A 74 2.92 15.17 -7.57
CA ASP A 74 1.71 14.37 -7.40
C ASP A 74 1.94 13.24 -6.35
N ALA A 75 0.93 12.40 -6.15
CA ALA A 75 0.96 11.25 -5.25
C ALA A 75 1.93 10.17 -5.72
N ALA A 76 2.18 10.02 -7.03
CA ALA A 76 3.18 9.07 -7.53
C ALA A 76 4.59 9.54 -7.19
N ALA A 77 4.87 10.84 -7.30
CA ALA A 77 6.12 11.45 -6.85
C ALA A 77 6.29 11.30 -5.33
N THR A 78 5.24 11.59 -4.55
CA THR A 78 5.23 11.40 -3.09
C THR A 78 5.58 9.95 -2.72
N ALA A 79 4.83 8.98 -3.27
CA ALA A 79 5.03 7.56 -2.99
C ALA A 79 6.42 7.08 -3.41
N SER A 80 6.94 7.57 -4.55
CA SER A 80 8.26 7.20 -5.05
C SER A 80 9.38 7.73 -4.19
N ARG A 81 9.31 9.01 -3.78
CA ARG A 81 10.30 9.64 -2.88
C ARG A 81 10.39 8.88 -1.57
N GLU A 82 9.26 8.70 -0.90
CA GLU A 82 9.17 8.00 0.38
C GLU A 82 9.65 6.54 0.26
N THR A 83 9.26 5.82 -0.80
CA THR A 83 9.74 4.45 -1.03
C THR A 83 11.25 4.39 -1.26
N GLU A 84 11.82 5.38 -1.96
CA GLU A 84 13.27 5.46 -2.15
C GLU A 84 14.00 5.77 -0.83
N GLU A 85 13.45 6.64 0.00
CA GLU A 85 13.98 6.95 1.35
C GLU A 85 13.90 5.74 2.29
N GLU A 86 12.75 5.07 2.37
CA GLU A 86 12.49 3.99 3.32
C GLU A 86 13.15 2.66 2.90
N LEU A 87 13.15 2.33 1.61
CA LEU A 87 13.58 1.01 1.10
C LEU A 87 14.82 1.06 0.21
N GLY A 88 15.27 2.25 -0.21
CA GLY A 88 16.29 2.39 -1.26
C GLY A 88 15.82 1.87 -2.61
N LEU A 89 14.49 1.75 -2.83
CA LEU A 89 13.90 1.25 -4.07
C LEU A 89 13.79 2.40 -5.08
N PRO A 90 14.58 2.41 -6.16
CA PRO A 90 14.63 3.58 -7.03
C PRO A 90 13.40 3.70 -7.92
N ALA A 91 12.83 4.90 -8.05
CA ALA A 91 11.62 5.12 -8.85
C ALA A 91 11.68 4.55 -10.28
N ARG A 92 12.87 4.58 -10.91
CA ARG A 92 13.09 4.08 -12.29
C ARG A 92 12.82 2.59 -12.50
N VAL A 93 12.78 1.78 -11.43
CA VAL A 93 12.49 0.33 -11.55
C VAL A 93 11.01 0.02 -11.33
N VAL A 94 10.22 1.03 -10.99
CA VAL A 94 8.79 0.93 -10.69
C VAL A 94 8.01 1.48 -11.89
N GLU A 95 7.27 0.61 -12.58
CA GLU A 95 6.31 1.01 -13.60
C GLU A 95 4.99 1.36 -12.92
N VAL A 96 4.66 2.65 -12.80
CA VAL A 96 3.38 3.09 -12.24
C VAL A 96 2.23 2.70 -13.18
N LEU A 97 1.32 1.85 -12.70
CA LEU A 97 0.17 1.36 -13.48
C LEU A 97 -1.07 2.25 -13.32
N GLY A 98 -1.20 2.93 -12.18
CA GLY A 98 -2.34 3.78 -11.83
C GLY A 98 -2.50 3.91 -10.32
N ARG A 99 -3.69 4.32 -9.87
CA ARG A 99 -4.01 4.44 -8.43
C ARG A 99 -5.32 3.75 -8.07
N LEU A 100 -5.42 3.33 -6.82
CA LEU A 100 -6.66 2.85 -6.20
C LEU A 100 -7.48 4.02 -5.64
N GLU A 101 -8.71 3.74 -5.19
CA GLU A 101 -9.50 4.69 -4.43
C GLU A 101 -8.78 5.12 -3.14
N GLU A 102 -8.97 6.39 -2.79
CA GLU A 102 -8.37 7.00 -1.60
C GLU A 102 -8.87 6.32 -0.32
N THR A 103 -7.94 6.10 0.61
CA THR A 103 -8.24 5.47 1.91
C THR A 103 -8.09 6.50 3.03
N LEU A 104 -9.21 6.86 3.66
CA LEU A 104 -9.21 7.70 4.85
C LEU A 104 -8.79 6.91 6.08
N THR A 105 -8.09 7.57 7.01
CA THR A 105 -7.63 6.97 8.27
C THR A 105 -8.21 7.71 9.48
N PRO A 106 -8.46 7.04 10.62
CA PRO A 106 -8.88 7.69 11.86
C PRO A 106 -7.90 8.77 12.35
N THR A 107 -6.63 8.67 11.98
CA THR A 107 -5.54 9.59 12.33
C THR A 107 -5.48 10.84 11.45
N GLY A 108 -6.48 11.05 10.58
CA GLY A 108 -6.62 12.26 9.78
C GLY A 108 -5.75 12.30 8.52
N TYR A 109 -5.44 11.14 7.93
CA TYR A 109 -4.77 11.05 6.62
C TYR A 109 -5.72 10.57 5.54
N CYS A 110 -5.62 11.18 4.36
CA CYS A 110 -6.18 10.70 3.10
C CYS A 110 -5.04 10.06 2.30
N ILE A 111 -5.04 8.72 2.22
CA ILE A 111 -3.98 7.96 1.55
C ILE A 111 -4.38 7.70 0.10
N THR A 112 -3.55 8.13 -0.84
CA THR A 112 -3.63 7.74 -2.26
C THR A 112 -2.73 6.52 -2.51
N PRO A 113 -3.28 5.33 -2.78
CA PRO A 113 -2.48 4.14 -3.06
C PRO A 113 -2.10 4.08 -4.53
N VAL A 114 -0.81 4.22 -4.82
CA VAL A 114 -0.24 4.19 -6.18
C VAL A 114 0.23 2.78 -6.49
N VAL A 115 -0.32 2.14 -7.51
CA VAL A 115 0.04 0.76 -7.87
C VAL A 115 1.24 0.76 -8.80
N GLY A 116 2.33 0.14 -8.35
CA GLY A 116 3.58 0.03 -9.10
C GLY A 116 3.88 -1.42 -9.45
N TRP A 117 4.32 -1.67 -10.67
CA TRP A 117 4.81 -2.97 -11.13
C TRP A 117 6.32 -2.98 -11.15
N ILE A 118 6.91 -4.03 -10.57
CA ILE A 118 8.36 -4.21 -10.49
C ILE A 118 8.70 -5.53 -11.16
N GLU A 119 9.31 -5.44 -12.34
CA GLU A 119 9.69 -6.63 -13.12
C GLU A 119 10.82 -7.39 -12.43
N ARG A 120 11.83 -6.67 -11.91
CA ARG A 120 12.96 -7.25 -11.18
C ARG A 120 13.26 -6.41 -9.96
N LEU A 121 13.06 -6.99 -8.78
CA LEU A 121 13.36 -6.34 -7.50
C LEU A 121 14.89 -6.19 -7.35
N PRO A 122 15.44 -4.97 -7.28
CA PRO A 122 16.85 -4.79 -6.93
C PRO A 122 17.08 -5.15 -5.45
N ALA A 123 18.36 -5.24 -5.06
CA ALA A 123 18.70 -5.30 -3.64
C ALA A 123 18.21 -4.03 -2.93
N LEU A 124 17.35 -4.21 -1.93
CA LEU A 124 16.82 -3.12 -1.12
C LEU A 124 17.86 -2.66 -0.09
N ARG A 125 17.75 -1.40 0.33
CA ARG A 125 18.55 -0.80 1.39
C ARG A 125 17.61 -0.11 2.39
N PRO A 126 16.90 -0.88 3.24
CA PRO A 126 15.94 -0.31 4.16
C PRO A 126 16.61 0.62 5.17
N ASP A 127 16.01 1.78 5.44
CA ASP A 127 16.45 2.63 6.53
C ASP A 127 16.00 2.01 7.86
N ALA A 128 16.96 1.49 8.64
CA ALA A 128 16.69 0.85 9.92
C ALA A 128 16.00 1.76 10.96
N ARG A 129 15.99 3.08 10.75
CA ARG A 129 15.27 4.03 11.61
C ARG A 129 13.76 3.96 11.41
N GLU A 130 13.33 3.56 10.21
CA GLU A 130 11.93 3.59 9.78
C GLU A 130 11.38 2.20 9.43
N VAL A 131 12.27 1.27 9.05
CA VAL A 131 11.92 -0.07 8.57
C VAL A 131 12.66 -1.14 9.38
N ALA A 132 11.90 -1.94 10.13
CA ALA A 132 12.41 -3.11 10.86
C ALA A 132 12.54 -4.36 9.99
N GLY A 133 11.76 -4.44 8.90
CA GLY A 133 11.78 -5.60 8.03
C GLY A 133 11.05 -5.38 6.73
N VAL A 134 11.38 -6.19 5.74
CA VAL A 134 10.73 -6.19 4.42
C VAL A 134 10.38 -7.63 4.08
N PHE A 135 9.19 -7.83 3.51
CA PHE A 135 8.73 -9.14 3.09
C PHE A 135 7.66 -9.00 2.02
N ASP A 136 7.39 -10.08 1.33
CA ASP A 136 6.37 -10.12 0.29
C ASP A 136 5.42 -11.30 0.49
N VAL A 137 4.20 -11.15 -0.03
CA VAL A 137 3.14 -12.16 0.06
C VAL A 137 2.56 -12.38 -1.33
N PRO A 138 2.38 -13.63 -1.77
CA PRO A 138 1.70 -13.88 -3.03
C PRO A 138 0.29 -13.30 -3.02
N LEU A 139 -0.09 -12.64 -4.10
CA LEU A 139 -1.45 -12.09 -4.26
C LEU A 139 -2.49 -13.20 -4.15
N ALA A 140 -2.19 -14.38 -4.68
CA ALA A 140 -3.06 -15.55 -4.57
C ALA A 140 -3.31 -15.95 -3.11
N ARG A 141 -2.31 -15.80 -2.23
CA ARG A 141 -2.47 -16.09 -0.80
C ARG A 141 -3.33 -15.04 -0.11
N LEU A 142 -3.22 -13.76 -0.45
CA LEU A 142 -4.05 -12.71 0.14
C LEU A 142 -5.52 -12.79 -0.33
N ALA A 143 -5.77 -13.30 -1.53
CA ALA A 143 -7.11 -13.53 -2.03
C ALA A 143 -7.80 -14.77 -1.44
N ASP A 144 -7.05 -15.67 -0.81
CA ASP A 144 -7.60 -16.83 -0.10
C ASP A 144 -8.37 -16.37 1.15
N ALA A 145 -9.65 -16.73 1.25
CA ALA A 145 -10.51 -16.38 2.37
C ALA A 145 -9.96 -16.88 3.72
N SER A 146 -9.16 -17.95 3.74
CA SER A 146 -8.49 -18.45 4.96
C SER A 146 -7.45 -17.48 5.53
N CYS A 147 -7.02 -16.48 4.75
CA CYS A 147 -6.12 -15.44 5.21
C CYS A 147 -6.84 -14.25 5.83
N ARG A 148 -8.15 -14.07 5.58
CA ARG A 148 -8.89 -12.87 5.99
C ARG A 148 -9.74 -13.16 7.23
N PHE A 149 -9.50 -12.39 8.30
CA PHE A 149 -10.18 -12.56 9.58
C PHE A 149 -10.97 -11.29 9.94
N PRO A 150 -12.31 -11.37 10.08
CA PRO A 150 -13.11 -10.26 10.55
C PRO A 150 -12.73 -9.84 11.98
N ARG A 151 -12.75 -8.54 12.23
CA ARG A 151 -12.49 -7.90 13.54
C ARG A 151 -13.64 -7.02 14.02
N GLY A 152 -14.71 -6.90 13.24
CA GLY A 152 -15.93 -6.15 13.58
C GLY A 152 -16.22 -5.04 12.58
N GLU A 153 -16.94 -4.01 13.03
CA GLU A 153 -17.28 -2.82 12.25
C GLU A 153 -16.76 -1.57 12.96
N HIS A 154 -16.25 -0.60 12.20
CA HIS A 154 -15.90 0.72 12.72
C HIS A 154 -16.55 1.81 11.88
N ARG A 155 -16.76 2.99 12.48
CA ARG A 155 -17.40 4.13 11.82
C ARG A 155 -16.47 5.33 11.81
N ILE A 156 -16.21 5.90 10.63
CA ILE A 156 -15.48 7.17 10.44
C ILE A 156 -16.40 8.08 9.64
N GLY A 157 -16.59 9.32 10.12
CA GLY A 157 -17.41 10.31 9.41
C GLY A 157 -18.85 9.84 9.15
N GLY A 158 -19.42 9.01 10.05
CA GLY A 158 -20.76 8.46 9.92
C GLY A 158 -20.89 7.23 9.01
N ARG A 159 -19.84 6.84 8.27
CA ARG A 159 -19.84 5.67 7.38
C ARG A 159 -19.24 4.45 8.08
N ALA A 160 -19.97 3.34 8.05
CA ALA A 160 -19.52 2.05 8.55
C ALA A 160 -18.57 1.38 7.55
N PHE A 161 -17.53 0.75 8.06
CA PHE A 161 -16.68 -0.15 7.29
C PHE A 161 -16.30 -1.36 8.14
N GLU A 162 -16.22 -2.49 7.46
CA GLU A 162 -15.73 -3.72 8.06
C GLU A 162 -14.26 -3.54 8.44
N VAL A 163 -13.92 -3.93 9.67
CA VAL A 163 -12.56 -4.07 10.13
C VAL A 163 -12.19 -5.53 10.00
N PHE A 164 -11.12 -5.82 9.28
CA PHE A 164 -10.58 -7.15 9.12
C PHE A 164 -9.05 -7.07 9.04
N GLU A 165 -8.42 -8.22 9.16
CA GLU A 165 -6.98 -8.37 8.99
C GLU A 165 -6.68 -9.52 8.02
N TYR A 166 -5.53 -9.45 7.36
CA TYR A 166 -4.91 -10.59 6.70
C TYR A 166 -3.82 -11.17 7.60
N ARG A 167 -3.75 -12.50 7.69
CA ARG A 167 -2.64 -13.22 8.30
C ARG A 167 -1.85 -13.96 7.23
N ALA A 168 -0.63 -13.50 6.97
CA ALA A 168 0.24 -14.08 5.95
C ALA A 168 1.70 -13.87 6.32
N ALA A 169 2.57 -14.81 5.89
CA ALA A 169 4.01 -14.78 6.19
C ALA A 169 4.33 -14.57 7.69
N GLY A 170 3.51 -15.15 8.58
CA GLY A 170 3.65 -14.99 10.03
C GLY A 170 3.30 -13.61 10.58
N ARG A 171 2.75 -12.71 9.75
CA ARG A 171 2.45 -11.32 10.10
C ARG A 171 0.97 -11.00 10.01
N VAL A 172 0.56 -9.93 10.71
CA VAL A 172 -0.80 -9.40 10.71
C VAL A 172 -0.82 -8.09 9.92
N ILE A 173 -1.55 -8.09 8.80
CA ILE A 173 -1.78 -6.92 7.96
C ILE A 173 -3.19 -6.41 8.26
N TRP A 174 -3.33 -5.21 8.79
CA TRP A 174 -4.61 -4.69 9.26
C TRP A 174 -4.76 -3.20 8.95
N GLY A 175 -5.88 -2.60 9.35
CA GLY A 175 -6.10 -1.16 9.23
C GLY A 175 -6.13 -0.68 7.77
N ALA A 176 -5.48 0.45 7.49
CA ALA A 176 -5.44 1.04 6.15
C ALA A 176 -4.80 0.09 5.12
N THR A 177 -3.71 -0.56 5.49
CA THR A 177 -3.02 -1.54 4.62
C THR A 177 -3.95 -2.66 4.17
N ALA A 178 -4.71 -3.26 5.11
CA ALA A 178 -5.66 -4.32 4.77
C ALA A 178 -6.80 -3.83 3.86
N ARG A 179 -7.30 -2.60 4.06
CA ARG A 179 -8.31 -2.03 3.17
C ARG A 179 -7.76 -1.83 1.76
N ILE A 180 -6.55 -1.29 1.62
CA ILE A 180 -5.89 -1.10 0.32
C ILE A 180 -5.70 -2.45 -0.39
N VAL A 181 -5.26 -3.49 0.33
CA VAL A 181 -5.15 -4.85 -0.21
C VAL A 181 -6.51 -5.35 -0.70
N ALA A 182 -7.57 -5.19 0.09
CA ALA A 182 -8.92 -5.60 -0.32
C ALA A 182 -9.41 -4.84 -1.56
N THR A 183 -9.17 -3.54 -1.65
CA THR A 183 -9.52 -2.72 -2.82
C THR A 183 -8.78 -3.21 -4.06
N LEU A 184 -7.48 -3.52 -3.95
CA LEU A 184 -6.70 -4.09 -5.05
C LEU A 184 -7.28 -5.44 -5.52
N LEU A 185 -7.56 -6.34 -4.57
CA LEU A 185 -8.08 -7.68 -4.87
C LEU A 185 -9.48 -7.65 -5.47
N ALA A 186 -10.28 -6.61 -5.20
CA ALA A 186 -11.59 -6.42 -5.80
C ALA A 186 -11.55 -5.99 -7.29
N LEU A 187 -10.37 -5.64 -7.83
CA LEU A 187 -10.18 -5.34 -9.25
C LEU A 187 -9.96 -6.59 -10.12
N ALA A 188 -9.81 -7.77 -9.52
CA ALA A 188 -9.45 -9.03 -10.17
C ALA A 188 -10.65 -9.96 -10.41
#